data_AF-A0A9X9F388-F1
#
_entry.id   AF-A0A9X9F388-F1
#
_cell.length_a   1.000
_cell.length_b   1.000
_cell.length_c   1.000
_cell.angle_alpha   90.00
_cell.angle_beta   90.00
_cell.angle_gamma   90.00
#
_symmetry.space_group_name_H-M   'P 1'
#
loop_
_entity.id
_entity.type
_entity.pdbx_description
1 polymer ?
#
loop_
_entity_poly.entity_id
_entity_poly.type
_entity_poly.pdbx_seq_one_letter_code
_entity_poly.pdbx_strand_id
1 'polypeptide(L)'
;MTLKKKLGMGITSAVLGAALVGGGTFAFFSDKEVSNNTFAAGTLDLALNPSTVVNVSNLKPGDTIEKEFKLENKGSLDIKKV
;
A
#
# COMPACT_ATOMS: atom_id res chain seq x y z
N MET A 1 21.50 18.00 -58.22
CA MET A 1 21.63 18.11 -56.74
C MET A 1 23.06 18.49 -56.39
N THR A 2 23.31 19.73 -55.96
CA THR A 2 24.65 20.23 -55.62
C THR A 2 25.21 19.49 -54.40
N LEU A 3 26.53 19.31 -54.34
CA LEU A 3 27.22 18.56 -53.27
C LEU A 3 26.84 19.05 -51.86
N LYS A 4 26.64 20.36 -51.70
CA LYS A 4 26.19 21.00 -50.45
C LYS A 4 24.82 20.48 -49.96
N LYS A 5 23.87 20.23 -50.89
CA LYS A 5 22.55 19.72 -50.56
C LYS A 5 22.57 18.24 -50.18
N LYS A 6 23.44 17.45 -50.82
CA LYS A 6 23.66 16.03 -50.46
C LYS A 6 24.34 15.88 -49.10
N LEU A 7 25.35 16.71 -48.83
CA LEU A 7 26.04 16.75 -47.55
C LEU A 7 25.11 17.20 -46.42
N GLY A 8 24.29 18.24 -46.67
CA GLY A 8 23.29 18.71 -45.72
C GLY A 8 22.27 17.63 -45.33
N MET A 9 21.76 16.86 -46.30
CA MET A 9 20.86 15.72 -46.05
C MET A 9 21.54 14.62 -45.23
N GLY A 10 22.79 14.27 -45.51
CA GLY A 10 23.52 13.24 -44.76
C GLY A 10 23.72 13.61 -43.28
N ILE A 11 24.06 14.88 -43.02
CA ILE A 11 24.21 15.39 -41.65
C ILE A 11 22.87 15.38 -40.91
N THR A 12 21.78 15.79 -41.57
CA THR A 12 20.45 15.76 -40.93
C THR A 12 20.03 14.34 -40.59
N SER A 13 20.26 13.36 -41.46
CA SER A 13 19.96 11.95 -41.17
C SER A 13 20.81 11.40 -40.02
N ALA A 14 22.09 11.76 -39.93
CA ALA A 14 22.96 11.34 -38.82
C ALA A 14 22.50 11.92 -37.47
N VAL A 15 22.13 13.19 -37.44
CA VAL A 15 21.60 13.85 -36.23
C VAL A 15 20.28 13.23 -35.79
N LEU A 16 19.37 12.95 -36.73
CA LEU A 16 18.10 12.28 -36.43
C LEU A 16 18.32 10.85 -35.90
N GLY A 17 19.27 10.10 -36.47
CA GLY A 17 19.65 8.78 -35.98
C GLY A 17 20.19 8.83 -34.55
N ALA A 18 21.10 9.76 -34.26
CA ALA A 18 21.64 9.96 -32.91
C ALA A 18 20.56 10.37 -31.90
N ALA A 19 19.62 11.25 -32.31
CA ALA A 19 18.51 11.68 -31.47
C ALA A 19 17.54 10.52 -31.14
N LEU A 20 17.26 9.64 -32.10
CA LEU A 20 16.41 8.46 -31.87
C LEU A 20 17.06 7.46 -30.93
N VAL A 21 18.36 7.21 -31.08
CA VAL A 21 19.10 6.32 -30.17
C VAL A 21 19.14 6.92 -28.76
N GLY A 22 19.51 8.20 -28.63
CA GLY A 22 19.56 8.89 -27.34
C GLY A 22 18.19 8.95 -26.65
N GLY A 23 17.14 9.34 -27.40
CA GLY A 23 15.77 9.44 -26.89
C GLY A 23 15.19 8.09 -26.50
N GLY A 24 15.40 7.05 -27.31
CA GLY A 24 14.94 5.69 -27.00
C GLY A 24 15.63 5.10 -25.77
N THR A 25 16.94 5.31 -25.63
CA THR A 25 17.71 4.85 -24.46
C THR A 25 17.26 5.60 -23.20
N PHE A 26 17.07 6.93 -23.29
CA PHE A 26 16.57 7.72 -22.18
C PHE A 26 15.16 7.29 -21.76
N ALA A 27 14.25 7.06 -22.71
CA ALA A 27 12.90 6.57 -22.41
C ALA A 27 12.93 5.19 -21.73
N PHE A 28 13.75 4.27 -22.24
CA PHE A 28 13.91 2.94 -21.66
C PHE A 28 14.38 2.97 -20.20
N PHE A 29 15.30 3.87 -19.84
CA PHE A 29 15.81 3.98 -18.47
C PHE A 29 15.02 4.96 -17.58
N SER A 30 14.19 5.82 -18.16
CA SER A 30 13.36 6.77 -17.42
C SER A 30 11.97 6.23 -17.14
N ASP A 31 11.63 5.07 -17.70
CA ASP A 31 10.41 4.37 -17.35
C ASP A 31 10.46 3.97 -15.87
N LYS A 32 9.59 4.62 -15.10
CA LYS A 32 9.46 4.41 -13.66
C LYS A 32 8.09 3.84 -13.41
N GLU A 33 8.04 2.55 -13.17
CA GLU A 33 6.84 1.88 -12.70
C GLU A 33 6.59 2.26 -11.23
N VAL A 34 5.53 3.05 -10.99
CA VAL A 34 5.07 3.35 -9.64
C VAL A 34 4.25 2.15 -9.17
N SER A 35 4.87 1.29 -8.34
CA SER A 35 4.15 0.23 -7.65
C SER A 35 3.15 0.87 -6.67
N ASN A 36 1.89 0.90 -7.07
CA ASN A 36 0.79 1.47 -6.28
C ASN A 36 0.34 0.47 -5.19
N ASN A 37 1.29 -0.01 -4.38
CA ASN A 37 1.01 -0.90 -3.27
C ASN A 37 0.29 -0.11 -2.18
N THR A 38 -1.04 -0.12 -2.22
CA THR A 38 -1.86 0.30 -1.10
C THR A 38 -1.65 -0.69 0.05
N PHE A 39 -0.93 -0.27 1.09
CA PHE A 39 -0.93 -1.00 2.36
C PHE A 39 -2.31 -0.80 2.99
N ALA A 40 -3.27 -1.67 2.62
CA ALA A 40 -4.52 -1.78 3.34
C ALA A 40 -4.22 -2.35 4.73
N ALA A 41 -3.87 -1.47 5.67
CA ALA A 41 -3.80 -1.81 7.08
C ALA A 41 -5.25 -2.03 7.56
N GLY A 42 -5.73 -3.27 7.42
CA GLY A 42 -6.96 -3.67 8.09
C GLY A 42 -6.78 -3.45 9.59
N THR A 43 -7.72 -2.74 10.22
CA THR A 43 -7.68 -2.45 11.64
C THR A 43 -8.32 -3.61 12.39
N LEU A 44 -7.64 -4.11 13.43
CA LEU A 44 -8.21 -5.06 14.39
C LEU A 44 -8.52 -4.27 15.67
N ASP A 45 -9.80 -4.00 15.92
CA ASP A 45 -10.28 -3.25 17.09
C ASP A 45 -11.21 -4.13 17.92
N LEU A 46 -10.69 -4.60 19.05
CA LEU A 46 -11.38 -5.50 19.97
C LEU A 46 -12.00 -4.67 21.11
N ALA A 47 -13.31 -4.53 21.08
CA ALA A 47 -14.07 -3.84 22.12
C ALA A 47 -14.78 -4.84 23.03
N LEU A 48 -14.67 -4.62 24.33
CA LEU A 48 -15.38 -5.40 25.36
C LEU A 48 -16.54 -4.58 25.92
N ASN A 49 -17.71 -5.20 26.00
CA ASN A 49 -18.88 -4.62 26.67
C ASN A 49 -19.52 -5.66 27.61
N PRO A 50 -19.58 -5.41 28.93
CA PRO A 50 -19.14 -4.21 29.68
C PRO A 50 -17.63 -4.19 30.00
N SER A 51 -17.06 -2.99 30.19
CA SER A 51 -15.63 -2.80 30.56
C SER A 51 -15.29 -3.17 32.01
N THR A 52 -16.30 -3.33 32.86
CA THR A 52 -16.16 -3.76 34.26
C THR A 52 -16.55 -5.23 34.39
N VAL A 53 -15.53 -6.09 34.44
CA VAL A 53 -15.70 -7.54 34.41
C VAL A 53 -16.34 -8.06 35.71
N VAL A 54 -15.96 -7.57 36.89
CA VAL A 54 -16.69 -7.81 38.16
C VAL A 54 -16.38 -6.67 39.14
N ASN A 55 -17.39 -6.09 39.79
CA ASN A 55 -17.18 -5.17 40.91
C ASN A 55 -17.57 -5.92 42.20
N VAL A 56 -16.57 -6.24 43.03
CA VAL A 56 -16.75 -7.07 44.22
C VAL A 56 -16.76 -6.21 45.49
N SER A 57 -17.95 -5.95 46.03
CA SER A 57 -18.14 -5.36 47.36
C SER A 57 -18.94 -6.31 48.24
N ASN A 58 -18.55 -6.46 49.51
CA ASN A 58 -19.24 -7.27 50.53
C ASN A 58 -19.45 -8.77 50.19
N LEU A 59 -18.51 -9.42 49.50
CA LEU A 59 -18.55 -10.88 49.32
C LEU A 59 -18.05 -11.62 50.56
N LYS A 60 -18.73 -12.71 50.92
CA LYS A 60 -18.28 -13.66 51.96
C LYS A 60 -17.68 -14.91 51.33
N PRO A 61 -16.86 -15.68 52.07
CA PRO A 61 -16.32 -16.95 51.59
C PRO A 61 -17.45 -17.90 51.14
N GLY A 62 -17.38 -18.38 49.90
CA GLY A 62 -18.39 -19.26 49.28
C GLY A 62 -19.27 -18.59 48.22
N ASP A 63 -19.24 -17.26 48.09
CA ASP A 63 -19.99 -16.57 47.04
C ASP A 63 -19.26 -16.65 45.69
N THR A 64 -20.02 -16.93 44.61
CA THR A 64 -19.51 -16.97 43.22
C THR A 64 -20.29 -15.94 42.39
N ILE A 65 -19.58 -15.19 41.54
CA ILE A 65 -20.21 -14.27 40.58
C ILE A 65 -19.84 -14.73 39.17
N GLU A 66 -20.85 -15.11 38.40
CA GLU A 66 -20.72 -15.34 36.95
C GLU A 66 -21.14 -14.08 36.21
N LYS A 67 -20.32 -13.65 35.25
CA LYS A 67 -20.65 -12.50 34.41
C LYS A 67 -20.30 -12.78 32.97
N GLU A 68 -21.27 -12.52 32.09
CA GLU A 68 -21.09 -12.62 30.66
C GLU A 68 -20.55 -11.30 30.11
N PHE A 69 -19.62 -11.38 29.16
CA PHE A 69 -19.19 -10.25 28.36
C PHE A 69 -19.31 -10.56 26.89
N LYS A 70 -19.63 -9.54 26.09
CA LYS A 70 -19.63 -9.64 24.64
C LYS A 70 -18.31 -9.07 24.11
N LEU A 71 -17.63 -9.89 23.31
CA LEU A 71 -16.47 -9.47 22.54
C LEU A 71 -16.96 -9.06 21.14
N GLU A 72 -16.78 -7.79 20.81
CA GLU A 72 -17.16 -7.24 19.51
C GLU A 72 -15.89 -6.93 18.70
N ASN A 73 -15.86 -7.39 17.45
CA ASN A 73 -14.86 -6.98 16.47
C ASN A 73 -15.40 -5.78 15.69
N LYS A 74 -14.89 -4.58 15.99
CA LYS A 74 -15.25 -3.35 15.25
C LYS A 74 -14.28 -3.07 14.10
N GLY A 75 -13.29 -3.95 13.91
CA GLY A 75 -12.32 -3.90 12.84
C GLY A 75 -12.85 -4.41 11.50
N SER A 76 -11.96 -4.39 10.51
CA SER A 76 -12.21 -4.90 9.15
C SER A 76 -11.60 -6.28 8.88
N LEU A 77 -10.88 -6.85 9.86
CA LEU A 77 -10.20 -8.15 9.76
C LEU A 77 -10.86 -9.19 10.65
N ASP A 78 -11.02 -10.41 10.13
CA ASP A 78 -11.59 -11.53 10.88
C ASP A 78 -10.68 -11.99 12.02
N ILE A 79 -11.28 -12.28 13.18
CA ILE A 79 -10.56 -12.83 14.33
C ILE A 79 -10.37 -14.33 14.11
N LYS A 80 -9.13 -14.76 13.86
CA LYS A 80 -8.81 -16.17 13.60
C LYS A 80 -8.99 -17.07 14.84
N LYS A 81 -8.88 -16.52 16.05
CA LYS A 81 -9.12 -17.23 17.32
C LYS A 81 -9.40 -16.22 18.43
N VAL A 82 -10.46 -16.46 19.19
CA VAL A 82 -10.81 -15.77 20.45
C VAL A 82 -10.51 -16.67 21.63
#